data_AF-W4CRP3-F1
#
_entry.id   AF-W4CRP3-F1
#
_cell.length_a   1.000
_cell.length_b   1.000
_cell.length_c   1.000
_cell.angle_alpha   90.00
_cell.angle_beta   90.00
_cell.angle_gamma   90.00
#
_symmetry.space_group_name_H-M   'P 1'
#
loop_
_entity.id
_entity.type
_entity.pdbx_description
1 polymer ?
#
loop_
_entity_poly.entity_id
_entity_poly.type
_entity_poly.pdbx_seq_one_letter_code
_entity_poly.pdbx_strand_id
1 'polypeptide(L)'
;MNQHKDFNLPSVRLNAGMYALTKLSAAGLTFILISLFMLIHGYENGIPSGWPVSVPYAIYAYGLPAAILADALLRMFRSTSLSPALALYAIAGYGAGLWLAAEQGGDSLVSGLTGLAILLLFRIAQIAGERFPILLPFFALFIPLICLVLF
;
A
#
# COMPACT_ATOMS: atom_id res chain seq x y z
N MET A 1 24.66 18.46 -32.90
CA MET A 1 25.00 17.02 -33.05
C MET A 1 25.06 16.41 -31.65
N ASN A 2 24.05 15.61 -31.33
CA ASN A 2 23.84 14.69 -30.21
C ASN A 2 24.53 14.97 -28.86
N GLN A 3 23.80 15.65 -27.96
CA GLN A 3 24.02 15.49 -26.52
C GLN A 3 23.60 14.06 -26.14
N HIS A 4 24.57 13.16 -26.01
CA HIS A 4 24.35 11.90 -25.31
C HIS A 4 23.96 12.23 -23.87
N LYS A 5 22.69 12.03 -23.57
CA LYS A 5 22.13 12.12 -22.23
C LYS A 5 22.73 10.94 -21.47
N ASP A 6 23.85 11.17 -20.80
CA ASP A 6 24.42 10.24 -19.83
C ASP A 6 23.42 10.09 -18.69
N PHE A 7 22.44 9.22 -18.90
CA PHE A 7 21.57 8.74 -17.84
C PHE A 7 22.48 8.05 -16.84
N ASN A 8 22.63 8.64 -15.66
CA ASN A 8 23.28 8.02 -14.51
C ASN A 8 22.51 6.74 -14.13
N LEU A 9 22.79 5.64 -14.82
CA LEU A 9 22.17 4.32 -14.61
C LEU A 9 22.22 3.86 -13.14
N PRO A 10 23.29 4.11 -12.35
CA PRO A 10 23.31 3.76 -10.92
C PRO A 10 22.29 4.55 -10.09
N SER A 11 22.09 5.84 -10.39
CA SER A 11 21.18 6.69 -9.63
C SER A 11 19.71 6.36 -9.92
N VAL A 12 19.39 5.96 -11.16
CA VAL A 12 18.04 5.52 -11.54
C VAL A 12 17.68 4.20 -10.82
N ARG A 13 18.59 3.23 -10.78
CA ARG A 13 18.37 1.95 -10.07
C ARG A 13 18.23 2.15 -8.56
N LEU A 14 19.05 3.02 -7.98
CA LEU A 14 18.97 3.34 -6.55
C LEU A 14 17.63 4.04 -6.22
N ASN A 15 17.19 4.99 -7.04
CA ASN A 15 15.89 5.65 -6.85
C ASN A 15 14.71 4.70 -7.01
N ALA A 16 14.75 3.79 -7.99
CA ALA A 16 13.72 2.77 -8.15
C ALA A 16 13.70 1.78 -6.98
N GLY A 17 14.88 1.37 -6.49
CA GLY A 17 15.02 0.52 -5.31
C GLY A 17 14.48 1.17 -4.05
N MET A 18 14.82 2.43 -3.80
CA MET A 18 14.29 3.21 -2.67
C MET A 18 12.78 3.40 -2.78
N TYR A 19 12.24 3.63 -3.98
CA TYR A 19 10.80 3.70 -4.19
C TYR A 19 10.10 2.38 -3.82
N ALA A 20 10.61 1.26 -4.32
CA ALA A 20 10.07 -0.06 -4.01
C ALA A 20 10.15 -0.37 -2.50
N LEU A 21 11.29 -0.05 -1.88
CA LEU A 21 11.51 -0.23 -0.44
C LEU A 21 10.50 0.59 0.39
N THR A 22 10.27 1.85 0.00
CA THR A 22 9.28 2.71 0.65
C THR A 22 7.86 2.17 0.52
N LYS A 23 7.49 1.62 -0.64
CA LYS A 23 6.16 0.98 -0.82
C LYS A 23 5.99 -0.28 -0.02
N LEU A 24 7.00 -1.16 -0.02
CA LEU A 24 7.00 -2.38 0.77
C LEU A 24 6.96 -2.08 2.27
N SER A 25 7.72 -1.07 2.72
CA SER A 25 7.69 -0.60 4.11
C SER A 25 6.32 -0.05 4.48
N ALA A 26 5.70 0.76 3.63
CA ALA A 26 4.38 1.31 3.88
C ALA A 26 3.31 0.21 3.95
N ALA A 27 3.40 -0.79 3.07
CA ALA A 27 2.55 -1.98 3.10
C ALA A 27 2.71 -2.76 4.40
N GLY A 28 3.95 -3.04 4.82
CA GLY A 28 4.24 -3.76 6.06
C GLY A 28 3.75 -3.02 7.31
N LEU A 29 3.95 -1.70 7.36
CA LEU A 29 3.47 -0.89 8.48
C LEU A 29 1.94 -0.84 8.53
N THR A 30 1.30 -0.73 7.37
CA THR A 30 -0.17 -0.76 7.23
C THR A 30 -0.72 -2.11 7.67
N PHE A 31 -0.05 -3.20 7.30
CA PHE A 31 -0.37 -4.55 7.77
C PHE A 31 -0.29 -4.66 9.29
N ILE A 32 0.78 -4.18 9.93
CA ILE A 32 0.89 -4.22 11.39
C ILE A 32 -0.21 -3.40 12.05
N LEU A 33 -0.47 -2.18 11.58
CA LEU A 33 -1.50 -1.31 12.16
C LEU A 33 -2.90 -1.93 12.05
N ILE A 34 -3.25 -2.48 10.89
CA ILE A 34 -4.54 -3.15 10.70
C ILE A 34 -4.59 -4.42 11.54
N SER A 35 -3.51 -5.19 11.60
CA SER A 35 -3.48 -6.43 12.40
C SER A 35 -3.63 -6.15 13.89
N LEU A 36 -3.00 -5.08 14.38
CA LEU A 36 -3.15 -4.62 15.77
C LEU A 36 -4.59 -4.14 16.05
N PHE A 37 -5.21 -3.44 15.09
CA PHE A 37 -6.61 -3.02 15.20
C PHE A 37 -7.58 -4.21 15.22
N MET A 38 -7.31 -5.23 14.41
CA MET A 38 -8.12 -6.44 14.31
C MET A 38 -7.92 -7.39 15.49
N LEU A 39 -6.80 -7.29 16.23
CA LEU A 39 -6.62 -8.02 17.49
C LEU A 39 -7.73 -7.71 18.50
N ILE A 40 -8.29 -6.50 18.45
CA ILE A 40 -9.41 -6.06 19.31
C ILE A 40 -10.76 -6.61 18.80
N HIS A 41 -10.89 -6.85 17.49
CA HIS A 41 -12.15 -7.24 16.84
C HIS A 41 -12.29 -8.75 16.60
N GLY A 42 -11.24 -9.54 16.86
CA GLY A 42 -11.24 -10.99 16.73
C GLY A 42 -11.01 -11.47 15.30
N TYR A 43 -10.31 -12.61 15.19
CA TYR A 43 -10.04 -13.30 13.93
C TYR A 43 -10.72 -14.66 13.94
N GLU A 44 -11.38 -15.02 12.84
CA GLU A 44 -11.83 -16.40 12.59
C GLU A 44 -10.99 -16.97 11.44
N ASN A 45 -10.25 -18.05 11.69
CA ASN A 45 -9.46 -18.76 10.67
C ASN A 45 -8.49 -17.85 9.85
N GLY A 46 -7.93 -16.80 10.48
CA GLY A 46 -7.00 -15.87 9.82
C GLY A 46 -7.67 -14.79 8.96
N ILE A 47 -9.01 -14.73 8.95
CA ILE A 47 -9.80 -13.71 8.25
C ILE A 47 -10.55 -12.88 9.31
N PRO A 48 -10.45 -11.54 9.28
CA PRO A 48 -11.26 -10.69 10.15
C PRO A 48 -12.76 -10.88 9.90
N SER A 49 -13.57 -10.85 10.96
CA SER A 49 -15.03 -10.95 10.81
C SER A 49 -15.57 -9.84 9.89
N GLY A 50 -16.36 -10.23 8.88
CA GLY A 50 -16.92 -9.31 7.87
C GLY A 50 -15.98 -8.96 6.72
N TRP A 51 -14.77 -9.54 6.65
CA TRP A 51 -13.87 -9.38 5.50
C TRP A 51 -13.96 -10.58 4.55
N PRO A 52 -13.84 -10.33 3.23
CA PRO A 52 -13.86 -11.41 2.25
C PRO A 52 -12.53 -12.19 2.18
N VAL A 53 -11.43 -11.61 2.67
CA VAL A 53 -10.07 -12.18 2.60
C VAL A 53 -9.23 -11.84 3.81
N SER A 54 -8.08 -12.53 3.95
CA SER A 54 -7.10 -12.23 4.99
C SER A 54 -6.46 -10.84 4.80
N VAL A 55 -6.06 -10.22 5.92
CA VAL A 55 -5.40 -8.90 5.94
C VAL A 55 -4.17 -8.81 5.01
N PRO A 56 -3.22 -9.77 5.02
CA PRO A 56 -2.05 -9.65 4.15
C PRO A 56 -2.46 -9.71 2.68
N TYR A 57 -3.46 -10.52 2.33
CA TYR A 57 -3.94 -10.62 0.95
C TYR A 57 -4.59 -9.31 0.48
N ALA A 58 -5.45 -8.70 1.30
CA ALA A 58 -6.04 -7.39 0.99
C ALA A 58 -4.99 -6.30 0.74
N ILE A 59 -3.92 -6.27 1.55
CA ILE A 59 -2.91 -5.22 1.50
C ILE A 59 -1.93 -5.44 0.35
N TYR A 60 -1.37 -6.65 0.21
CA TYR A 60 -0.32 -6.91 -0.77
C TYR A 60 -0.88 -7.19 -2.18
N ALA A 61 -2.03 -7.85 -2.31
CA ALA A 61 -2.60 -8.18 -3.61
C ALA A 61 -3.45 -7.04 -4.21
N TYR A 62 -4.19 -6.29 -3.38
CA TYR A 62 -5.07 -5.22 -3.87
C TYR A 62 -4.57 -3.82 -3.49
N GLY A 63 -4.17 -3.61 -2.23
CA GLY A 63 -3.72 -2.30 -1.74
C GLY A 63 -2.44 -1.81 -2.42
N LEU A 64 -1.40 -2.64 -2.50
CA LEU A 64 -0.10 -2.25 -3.04
C LEU A 64 -0.18 -1.89 -4.54
N PRO A 65 -0.84 -2.67 -5.42
CA PRO A 65 -1.06 -2.26 -6.82
C PRO A 65 -1.87 -0.98 -6.94
N ALA A 66 -2.90 -0.80 -6.12
CA ALA A 66 -3.71 0.42 -6.13
C ALA A 66 -2.90 1.66 -5.69
N ALA A 67 -2.01 1.52 -4.70
CA ALA A 67 -1.09 2.59 -4.29
C ALA A 67 -0.09 2.97 -5.39
N ILE A 68 0.42 1.98 -6.15
CA ILE A 68 1.29 2.22 -7.30
C ILE A 68 0.53 2.94 -8.42
N LEU A 69 -0.70 2.52 -8.70
CA LEU A 69 -1.56 3.17 -9.68
C LEU A 69 -1.88 4.62 -9.28
N ALA A 70 -2.20 4.87 -8.02
CA ALA A 70 -2.44 6.21 -7.49
C ALA A 70 -1.21 7.13 -7.65
N ASP A 71 -0.02 6.61 -7.39
CA ASP A 71 1.23 7.34 -7.63
C ASP A 71 1.50 7.63 -9.11
N ALA A 72 1.22 6.65 -9.97
CA ALA A 72 1.37 6.83 -11.42
C ALA A 72 0.44 7.93 -11.93
N LEU A 73 -0.83 7.93 -11.48
CA LEU A 73 -1.79 8.98 -11.78
C LEU A 73 -1.32 10.34 -11.24
N LEU A 74 -0.88 10.41 -9.98
CA LEU A 74 -0.37 11.66 -9.40
C LEU A 74 0.79 12.26 -10.19
N ARG A 75 1.74 11.40 -10.62
CA ARG A 75 2.86 11.82 -11.48
C ARG A 75 2.38 12.30 -12.84
N MET A 76 1.38 11.64 -13.43
CA MET A 76 0.79 12.04 -14.71
C MET A 76 0.12 13.42 -14.62
N PHE A 77 -0.62 13.69 -13.53
CA PHE A 77 -1.23 14.98 -13.26
C PHE A 77 -0.25 16.05 -12.74
N ARG A 78 1.04 15.72 -12.58
CA ARG A 78 2.10 16.60 -12.04
C ARG A 78 1.71 17.28 -10.73
N SER A 79 0.90 16.60 -9.92
CA SER A 79 0.38 17.18 -8.69
C SER A 79 1.28 16.81 -7.52
N THR A 80 1.87 17.82 -6.89
CA THR A 80 2.74 17.67 -5.71
C THR A 80 2.05 18.05 -4.40
N SER A 81 0.83 18.57 -4.44
CA SER A 81 0.10 18.96 -3.24
C SER A 81 -0.53 17.75 -2.53
N LEU A 82 -0.63 17.86 -1.21
CA LEU A 82 -1.06 16.76 -0.34
C LEU A 82 -2.56 16.44 -0.51
N SER A 83 -3.39 17.44 -0.78
CA SER A 83 -4.84 17.28 -0.96
C SER A 83 -5.24 16.42 -2.16
N PRO A 84 -4.75 16.66 -3.41
CA PRO A 84 -5.06 15.79 -4.53
C PRO A 84 -4.43 14.40 -4.39
N ALA A 85 -3.31 14.28 -3.68
CA ALA A 85 -2.74 12.98 -3.35
C ALA A 85 -3.67 12.16 -2.45
N LEU A 86 -4.23 12.76 -1.40
CA LEU A 86 -5.23 12.09 -0.54
C LEU A 86 -6.49 11.70 -1.32
N ALA A 87 -6.99 12.59 -2.17
CA ALA A 87 -8.18 12.32 -2.98
C ALA A 87 -7.95 11.13 -3.94
N LEU A 88 -6.82 11.11 -4.66
CA LEU A 88 -6.49 10.01 -5.57
C LEU A 88 -6.26 8.69 -4.82
N TYR A 89 -5.63 8.72 -3.65
CA TYR A 89 -5.49 7.54 -2.81
C TYR A 89 -6.83 7.03 -2.27
N ALA A 90 -7.74 7.93 -1.88
CA ALA A 90 -9.08 7.55 -1.43
C ALA A 90 -9.89 6.89 -2.56
N ILE A 91 -9.85 7.46 -3.77
CA ILE A 91 -10.54 6.91 -4.94
C ILE A 91 -9.94 5.57 -5.35
N ALA A 92 -8.60 5.48 -5.41
CA ALA A 92 -7.92 4.23 -5.72
C ALA A 92 -8.20 3.16 -4.65
N GLY A 93 -8.30 3.54 -3.38
CA GLY A 93 -8.60 2.64 -2.27
C GLY A 93 -10.02 2.11 -2.36
N TYR A 94 -10.98 2.99 -2.61
CA TYR A 94 -12.37 2.60 -2.84
C TYR A 94 -12.49 1.65 -4.04
N GLY A 95 -11.80 1.96 -5.15
CA GLY A 95 -11.74 1.10 -6.32
C GLY A 95 -11.12 -0.27 -6.04
N ALA A 96 -10.03 -0.32 -5.26
CA ALA A 96 -9.41 -1.58 -4.85
C ALA A 96 -10.34 -2.43 -3.97
N GLY A 97 -11.10 -1.78 -3.08
CA GLY A 97 -12.11 -2.43 -2.26
C GLY A 97 -13.28 -3.00 -3.08
N LEU A 98 -13.74 -2.27 -4.09
CA LEU A 98 -14.74 -2.78 -5.03
C LEU A 98 -14.21 -3.94 -5.88
N TRP A 99 -12.96 -3.85 -6.33
CA TRP A 99 -12.30 -4.93 -7.08
C TRP A 99 -12.20 -6.20 -6.22
N LEU A 100 -11.80 -6.06 -4.95
CA LEU A 100 -11.79 -7.15 -3.98
C LEU A 100 -13.19 -7.78 -3.79
N ALA A 101 -14.22 -6.96 -3.61
CA ALA A 101 -15.60 -7.44 -3.46
C ALA A 101 -16.08 -8.23 -4.68
N ALA A 102 -15.74 -7.75 -5.88
CA ALA A 102 -16.13 -8.36 -7.14
C ALA A 102 -15.47 -9.75 -7.35
N GLU A 103 -14.23 -9.93 -6.90
CA GLU A 103 -13.51 -11.21 -7.06
C GLU A 103 -13.78 -12.20 -5.92
N GLN A 104 -13.87 -11.73 -4.68
CA GLN A 104 -13.86 -12.57 -3.49
C GLN A 104 -15.25 -12.69 -2.81
N GLY A 105 -16.26 -11.99 -3.35
CA GLY A 105 -17.65 -12.15 -2.91
C GLY A 105 -17.98 -11.48 -1.57
N GLY A 106 -17.69 -10.17 -1.46
CA GLY A 106 -18.02 -9.36 -0.27
C GLY A 106 -19.08 -8.29 -0.53
N ASP A 107 -19.55 -7.62 0.53
CA ASP A 107 -20.39 -6.43 0.36
C ASP A 107 -19.58 -5.29 -0.27
N SER A 108 -20.07 -4.77 -1.38
CA SER A 108 -19.41 -3.72 -2.17
C SER A 108 -19.21 -2.44 -1.38
N LEU A 109 -20.18 -2.04 -0.54
CA LEU A 109 -20.07 -0.81 0.25
C LEU A 109 -19.04 -0.93 1.36
N VAL A 110 -19.12 -1.99 2.17
CA VAL A 110 -18.14 -2.25 3.24
C VAL A 110 -16.75 -2.46 2.67
N SER A 111 -16.60 -3.21 1.58
CA SER A 111 -15.31 -3.46 0.95
C SER A 111 -14.72 -2.19 0.33
N GLY A 112 -15.53 -1.35 -0.31
CA GLY A 112 -15.09 -0.05 -0.82
C GLY A 112 -14.60 0.89 0.30
N LEU A 113 -15.37 1.02 1.38
CA LEU A 113 -14.99 1.87 2.52
C LEU A 113 -13.74 1.35 3.23
N THR A 114 -13.60 0.04 3.41
CA THR A 114 -12.39 -0.56 3.98
C THR A 114 -11.19 -0.34 3.08
N GLY A 115 -11.30 -0.56 1.76
CA GLY A 115 -10.24 -0.27 0.80
C GLY A 115 -9.79 1.19 0.81
N LEU A 116 -10.73 2.13 0.93
CA LEU A 116 -10.44 3.55 1.10
C LEU A 116 -9.65 3.82 2.38
N ALA A 117 -10.10 3.29 3.52
CA ALA A 117 -9.43 3.47 4.80
C ALA A 117 -8.01 2.87 4.79
N ILE A 118 -7.84 1.69 4.20
CA ILE A 118 -6.55 1.01 4.07
C ILE A 118 -5.57 1.84 3.25
N LEU A 119 -5.99 2.38 2.09
CA LEU A 119 -5.07 3.18 1.26
C LEU A 119 -4.76 4.55 1.86
N LEU A 120 -5.69 5.18 2.58
CA LEU A 120 -5.38 6.38 3.34
C LEU A 120 -4.34 6.09 4.44
N LEU A 121 -4.53 4.98 5.16
CA LEU A 121 -3.56 4.53 6.16
C LEU A 121 -2.20 4.21 5.51
N PHE A 122 -2.20 3.58 4.34
CA PHE A 122 -1.00 3.32 3.54
C PHE A 122 -0.26 4.61 3.21
N ARG A 123 -0.99 5.67 2.80
CA ARG A 123 -0.38 6.96 2.49
C ARG A 123 0.23 7.60 3.73
N ILE A 124 -0.43 7.51 4.88
CA ILE A 124 0.10 8.01 6.16
C ILE A 124 1.34 7.23 6.58
N ALA A 125 1.29 5.89 6.47
CA ALA A 125 2.41 4.99 6.73
C ALA A 125 3.61 5.32 5.84
N GLN A 126 3.37 5.63 4.57
CA GLN A 126 4.41 6.08 3.64
C GLN A 126 5.05 7.39 4.11
N ILE A 127 4.25 8.42 4.43
CA ILE A 127 4.76 9.72 4.90
C ILE A 127 5.56 9.55 6.20
N ALA A 128 5.09 8.70 7.11
CA ALA A 128 5.79 8.39 8.35
C ALA A 128 7.13 7.66 8.09
N GLY A 129 7.14 6.69 7.17
CA GLY A 129 8.35 5.96 6.78
C GLY A 129 9.39 6.85 6.09
N GLU A 130 8.96 7.79 5.25
CA GLU A 130 9.84 8.80 4.64
C GLU A 130 10.50 9.72 5.70
N ARG A 131 9.81 9.98 6.81
CA ARG A 131 10.35 10.76 7.94
C ARG A 131 11.37 9.98 8.77
N PHE A 132 11.30 8.65 8.77
CA PHE A 132 12.17 7.77 9.55
C PHE A 132 12.82 6.67 8.66
N PRO A 133 13.78 7.05 7.80
CA PRO A 133 14.30 6.17 6.75
C PRO A 133 15.00 4.90 7.26
N ILE A 134 15.45 4.88 8.51
CA ILE A 134 16.10 3.72 9.12
C ILE A 134 15.12 2.57 9.39
N LEU A 135 13.82 2.87 9.54
CA LEU A 135 12.78 1.87 9.74
C LEU A 135 12.30 1.25 8.43
N LEU A 136 12.56 1.89 7.27
CA LEU A 136 12.18 1.40 5.95
C LEU A 136 12.59 -0.05 5.68
N PRO A 137 13.87 -0.44 5.82
CA PRO A 137 14.28 -1.83 5.54
C PRO A 137 13.67 -2.83 6.53
N PHE A 138 13.41 -2.42 7.78
CA PHE A 138 12.80 -3.30 8.78
C PHE A 138 11.37 -3.69 8.38
N PHE A 139 10.51 -2.70 8.11
CA PHE A 139 9.13 -2.96 7.69
C PHE A 139 9.05 -3.55 6.28
N ALA A 140 9.96 -3.19 5.37
CA ALA A 140 9.95 -3.67 3.99
C ALA A 140 10.39 -5.13 3.84
N LEU A 141 11.29 -5.63 4.70
CA LEU A 141 11.87 -6.97 4.56
C LEU A 141 11.31 -7.95 5.59
N PHE A 142 11.26 -7.58 6.86
CA PHE A 142 10.92 -8.54 7.91
C PHE A 142 9.43 -8.89 7.91
N ILE A 143 8.55 -7.92 7.64
CA ILE A 143 7.10 -8.14 7.70
C ILE A 143 6.60 -9.05 6.58
N PRO A 144 6.97 -8.84 5.30
CA PRO A 144 6.63 -9.81 4.25
C PRO A 144 7.19 -11.21 4.54
N LEU A 145 8.41 -11.31 5.09
CA LEU A 145 9.00 -12.60 5.48
C LEU A 145 8.18 -13.29 6.58
N ILE A 146 7.75 -12.53 7.59
CA ILE A 146 6.90 -13.03 8.67
C ILE A 146 5.56 -13.50 8.12
N CYS A 147 4.93 -12.74 7.21
CA CYS A 147 3.71 -13.18 6.52
C CYS A 147 3.92 -14.50 5.78
N LEU A 148 5.04 -14.66 5.06
CA LEU A 148 5.33 -15.88 4.31
C LEU A 148 5.57 -17.10 5.22
N VAL A 149 6.07 -16.91 6.45
CA VAL A 149 6.29 -18.00 7.41
C VAL A 149 4.99 -18.38 8.15
N LEU A 150 4.09 -17.43 8.35
CA LEU A 150 2.87 -17.61 9.14
C LEU A 150 1.65 -18.06 8.33
N PHE A 151 1.64 -17.85 7.00
CA PHE A 151 0.53 -18.13 6.09
C PHE A 151 1.00 -18.97 4.91
#